data_AF-A0A3D3W654-F1
#
_entry.id   AF-A0A3D3W654-F1
#
_cell.length_a   1.000
_cell.length_b   1.000
_cell.length_c   1.000
_cell.angle_alpha   90.00
_cell.angle_beta   90.00
_cell.angle_gamma   90.00
#
_symmetry.space_group_name_H-M   'P 1'
#
loop_
_entity.id
_entity.type
_entity.pdbx_description
1 polymer ?
#
loop_
_entity_poly.entity_id
_entity_poly.type
_entity_poly.pdbx_seq_one_letter_code
_entity_poly.pdbx_strand_id
1 'polypeptide(L)'
;MSEIDVYKEWLGIPADVRPPNHYTLLRLVMFEDDAEKVRANYRKLNAHVRKYATGQYLLRSQELLNELAKAMLCLTDPDGKVEYDRGLGREAPAVDESETRTVLQYLVARSLIKRGQVSEIEHFAEARGLSHRDAVIQMKLVEPPDACRALAAELRLSYADLEELLPDDSVLDRIPRRLVKRHACLPLFEDRGCILVACSDEPSHELEEEIRIRCGV
;
A
#
# COMPACT_ATOMS: atom_id res chain seq x y z
N MET A 1 8.84 10.12 -34.00
CA MET A 1 8.91 8.72 -33.50
C MET A 1 7.60 8.46 -32.80
N SER A 2 6.85 7.44 -33.24
CA SER A 2 5.56 7.09 -32.63
C SER A 2 5.79 6.67 -31.17
N GLU A 3 5.09 7.34 -30.26
CA GLU A 3 5.08 7.05 -28.84
C GLU A 3 4.57 5.61 -28.63
N ILE A 4 5.30 4.80 -27.84
CA ILE A 4 4.89 3.41 -27.56
C ILE A 4 3.63 3.44 -26.70
N ASP A 5 2.62 2.69 -27.13
CA ASP A 5 1.38 2.53 -26.37
C ASP A 5 1.58 1.47 -25.28
N VAL A 6 2.11 1.87 -24.13
CA VAL A 6 2.46 0.96 -23.03
C VAL A 6 1.26 0.16 -22.52
N TYR A 7 0.05 0.71 -22.57
CA TYR A 7 -1.17 0.02 -22.15
C TYR A 7 -1.49 -1.13 -23.09
N LYS A 8 -1.40 -0.91 -24.41
CA LYS A 8 -1.62 -1.97 -25.40
C LYS A 8 -0.47 -2.96 -25.44
N GLU A 9 0.75 -2.46 -25.57
CA GLU A 9 1.94 -3.27 -25.84
C GLU A 9 2.40 -4.10 -24.63
N TRP A 10 2.25 -3.58 -23.41
CA TRP A 10 2.71 -4.28 -22.19
C TRP A 10 1.54 -4.84 -21.38
N LEU A 11 0.45 -4.09 -21.24
CA LEU A 11 -0.68 -4.53 -20.42
C LEU A 11 -1.78 -5.25 -21.20
N GLY A 12 -1.76 -5.18 -22.54
CA GLY A 12 -2.79 -5.77 -23.39
C GLY A 12 -4.14 -5.06 -23.28
N ILE A 13 -4.16 -3.80 -22.80
CA ILE A 13 -5.38 -3.01 -22.62
C ILE A 13 -5.73 -2.31 -23.94
N PRO A 14 -6.91 -2.62 -24.53
CA PRO A 14 -7.37 -2.02 -25.78
C PRO A 14 -7.55 -0.49 -25.69
N ALA A 15 -7.57 0.18 -26.86
CA ALA A 15 -7.68 1.65 -26.93
C ALA A 15 -9.07 2.20 -26.59
N ASP A 16 -10.10 1.39 -26.82
CA ASP A 16 -11.51 1.67 -26.55
C ASP A 16 -11.87 1.64 -25.04
N VAL A 17 -10.97 1.16 -24.19
CA VAL A 17 -11.18 1.05 -22.73
C VAL A 17 -10.35 2.09 -21.96
N ARG A 18 -10.06 3.25 -22.58
CA ARG A 18 -9.15 4.26 -22.01
C ARG A 18 -9.87 5.57 -21.60
N PRO A 19 -9.44 6.19 -20.49
CA PRO A 19 -8.43 5.70 -19.53
C PRO A 19 -8.94 4.49 -18.73
N PRO A 20 -8.12 3.45 -18.49
CA PRO A 20 -8.54 2.31 -17.70
C PRO A 20 -8.78 2.74 -16.25
N ASN A 21 -9.82 2.20 -15.63
CA ASN A 21 -10.01 2.35 -14.18
C ASN A 21 -9.01 1.46 -13.41
N HIS A 22 -8.88 1.63 -12.09
CA HIS A 22 -7.92 0.88 -11.26
C HIS A 22 -8.14 -0.64 -11.33
N TYR A 23 -9.39 -1.09 -11.44
CA TYR A 23 -9.72 -2.51 -11.58
C TYR A 23 -9.22 -3.08 -12.91
N THR A 24 -9.50 -2.40 -14.03
CA THR A 24 -9.01 -2.78 -15.36
C THR A 24 -7.49 -2.74 -15.42
N LEU A 25 -6.87 -1.69 -14.86
CA LEU A 25 -5.43 -1.53 -14.83
C LEU A 25 -4.74 -2.69 -14.09
N LEU A 26 -5.32 -3.11 -12.96
CA LEU A 26 -4.82 -4.24 -12.17
C LEU A 26 -5.36 -5.61 -12.60
N ARG A 27 -6.09 -5.71 -13.72
CA ARG A 27 -6.71 -6.96 -14.20
C ARG A 27 -7.61 -7.65 -13.15
N LEU A 28 -8.37 -6.84 -12.43
CA LEU A 28 -9.32 -7.26 -11.42
C LEU A 28 -10.76 -7.19 -11.95
N VAL A 29 -11.64 -7.95 -11.31
CA VAL A 29 -13.09 -7.76 -11.48
C VAL A 29 -13.51 -6.43 -10.81
N MET A 30 -14.53 -5.79 -11.37
CA MET A 30 -15.10 -4.57 -10.78
C MET A 30 -15.52 -4.82 -9.33
N PHE A 31 -15.16 -3.88 -8.45
CA PHE A 31 -15.48 -3.93 -7.02
C PHE A 31 -14.90 -5.13 -6.26
N GLU A 32 -13.76 -5.68 -6.68
CA GLU A 32 -13.03 -6.68 -5.88
C GLU A 32 -12.74 -6.11 -4.47
N ASP A 33 -13.12 -6.88 -3.44
CA ASP A 33 -12.99 -6.52 -2.02
C ASP A 33 -11.82 -7.23 -1.33
N ASP A 34 -11.28 -8.29 -1.95
CA ASP A 34 -10.14 -9.00 -1.40
C ASP A 34 -8.83 -8.25 -1.68
N ALA A 35 -8.36 -7.51 -0.67
CA ALA A 35 -7.10 -6.77 -0.73
C ALA A 35 -5.88 -7.65 -1.07
N GLU A 36 -5.87 -8.94 -0.71
CA GLU A 36 -4.76 -9.83 -1.10
C GLU A 36 -4.77 -10.14 -2.59
N LYS A 37 -5.95 -10.29 -3.20
CA LYS A 37 -6.05 -10.43 -4.66
C LYS A 37 -5.60 -9.17 -5.38
N VAL A 38 -5.93 -7.99 -4.85
CA VAL A 38 -5.44 -6.70 -5.39
C VAL A 38 -3.91 -6.69 -5.40
N ARG A 39 -3.29 -6.95 -4.24
CA ARG A 39 -1.82 -7.01 -4.10
C ARG A 39 -1.20 -8.08 -4.99
N ALA A 40 -1.81 -9.27 -5.08
CA ALA A 40 -1.28 -10.36 -5.88
C ALA A 40 -1.28 -10.04 -7.39
N ASN A 41 -2.30 -9.33 -7.90
CA ASN A 41 -2.32 -8.90 -9.29
C ASN A 41 -1.34 -7.74 -9.55
N TYR A 42 -1.28 -6.77 -8.64
CA TYR A 42 -0.26 -5.72 -8.67
C TYR A 42 1.14 -6.32 -8.77
N ARG A 43 1.50 -7.28 -7.91
CA ARG A 43 2.79 -7.97 -7.92
C ARG A 43 3.16 -8.55 -9.28
N LYS A 44 2.22 -9.26 -9.90
CA LYS A 44 2.41 -9.87 -11.24
C LYS A 44 2.63 -8.81 -12.31
N LEU A 45 1.85 -7.74 -12.29
CA LEU A 45 1.91 -6.66 -13.27
C LEU A 45 3.16 -5.80 -13.09
N ASN A 46 3.49 -5.44 -11.85
CA ASN A 46 4.70 -4.70 -11.49
C ASN A 46 5.95 -5.48 -11.94
N ALA A 47 6.05 -6.77 -11.61
CA ALA A 47 7.15 -7.63 -12.05
C ALA A 47 7.23 -7.77 -13.58
N HIS A 48 6.09 -7.70 -14.29
CA HIS A 48 6.08 -7.69 -15.75
C HIS A 48 6.61 -6.36 -16.31
N VAL A 49 6.10 -5.22 -15.85
CA VAL A 49 6.48 -3.90 -16.32
C VAL A 49 7.94 -3.58 -16.00
N ARG A 50 8.46 -4.03 -14.85
CA ARG A 50 9.89 -3.91 -14.48
C ARG A 50 10.86 -4.49 -15.52
N LYS A 51 10.43 -5.45 -16.35
CA LYS A 51 11.26 -5.99 -17.45
C LYS A 51 11.58 -4.94 -18.52
N TYR A 52 10.78 -3.90 -18.62
CA TYR A 52 10.96 -2.79 -19.56
C TYR A 52 11.63 -1.57 -18.91
N ALA A 53 12.02 -1.63 -17.63
CA ALA A 53 12.61 -0.53 -16.87
C ALA A 53 14.10 -0.29 -17.17
N THR A 54 14.44 -0.24 -18.45
CA THR A 54 15.81 0.00 -18.92
C THR A 54 15.84 0.80 -20.21
N GLY A 55 16.98 1.47 -20.47
CA GLY A 55 17.23 2.16 -21.73
C GLY A 55 16.18 3.22 -22.07
N GLN A 56 15.72 3.22 -23.33
CA GLN A 56 14.78 4.22 -23.84
C GLN A 56 13.37 4.16 -23.23
N TYR A 57 13.02 3.08 -22.52
CA TYR A 57 11.71 2.87 -21.90
C TYR A 57 11.70 3.17 -20.40
N LEU A 58 12.84 3.58 -19.83
CA LEU A 58 12.98 3.81 -18.39
C LEU A 58 11.92 4.78 -17.84
N LEU A 59 11.75 5.95 -18.47
CA LEU A 59 10.76 6.93 -18.03
C LEU A 59 9.32 6.39 -18.11
N ARG A 60 8.97 5.74 -19.22
CA ARG A 60 7.60 5.22 -19.46
C ARG A 60 7.22 4.06 -18.57
N SER A 61 8.17 3.18 -18.31
CA SER A 61 7.98 2.08 -17.37
C SER A 61 7.84 2.59 -15.95
N GLN A 62 8.60 3.61 -15.54
CA GLN A 62 8.44 4.24 -14.23
C GLN A 62 7.05 4.88 -14.09
N GLU A 63 6.60 5.67 -15.07
CA GLU A 63 5.25 6.25 -15.09
C GLU A 63 4.17 5.17 -14.91
N LEU A 64 4.26 4.06 -15.65
CA LEU A 64 3.31 2.97 -15.54
C LEU A 64 3.40 2.20 -14.20
N LEU A 65 4.59 2.01 -13.65
CA LEU A 65 4.77 1.39 -12.34
C LEU A 65 4.13 2.24 -11.24
N ASN A 66 4.24 3.58 -11.35
CA ASN A 66 3.61 4.51 -10.43
C ASN A 66 2.08 4.47 -10.54
N GLU A 67 1.54 4.38 -11.76
CA GLU A 67 0.09 4.20 -11.95
C GLU A 67 -0.41 2.89 -11.34
N LEU A 68 0.30 1.78 -11.55
CA LEU A 68 -0.03 0.49 -10.94
C LEU A 68 0.00 0.55 -9.41
N ALA A 69 0.99 1.24 -8.85
CA ALA A 69 1.10 1.44 -7.41
C ALA A 69 -0.05 2.26 -6.84
N LYS A 70 -0.37 3.41 -7.47
CA LYS A 70 -1.50 4.27 -7.09
C LYS A 70 -2.81 3.51 -7.09
N ALA A 71 -3.05 2.71 -8.13
CA ALA A 71 -4.23 1.86 -8.20
C ALA A 71 -4.27 0.83 -7.06
N MET A 72 -3.14 0.18 -6.76
CA MET A 72 -3.07 -0.83 -5.69
C MET A 72 -3.33 -0.22 -4.32
N LEU A 73 -2.72 0.93 -4.03
CA LEU A 73 -2.90 1.62 -2.75
C LEU A 73 -4.33 2.14 -2.61
N CYS A 74 -4.88 2.78 -3.64
CA CYS A 74 -6.27 3.23 -3.62
C CYS A 74 -7.25 2.08 -3.37
N LEU A 75 -7.04 0.91 -4.00
CA LEU A 75 -7.93 -0.24 -3.85
C LEU A 75 -7.67 -1.08 -2.58
N THR A 76 -6.61 -0.79 -1.82
CA THR A 76 -6.33 -1.44 -0.53
C THR A 76 -6.46 -0.52 0.67
N ASP A 77 -6.65 0.78 0.43
CA ASP A 77 -7.01 1.78 1.41
C ASP A 77 -8.52 1.70 1.71
N PRO A 78 -8.94 1.44 2.97
CA PRO A 78 -10.36 1.25 3.28
C PRO A 78 -11.22 2.44 2.89
N ASP A 79 -10.74 3.66 3.15
CA ASP A 79 -11.53 4.88 2.95
C ASP A 79 -11.43 5.34 1.49
N GLY A 80 -10.22 5.34 0.91
CA GLY A 80 -9.96 5.66 -0.48
C GLY A 80 -10.66 4.72 -1.45
N LYS A 81 -10.75 3.43 -1.15
CA LYS A 81 -11.52 2.46 -1.97
C LYS A 81 -13.00 2.78 -1.96
N VAL A 82 -13.58 3.11 -0.80
CA VAL A 82 -15.02 3.44 -0.69
C VAL A 82 -15.36 4.68 -1.51
N GLU A 83 -14.54 5.72 -1.44
CA GLU A 83 -14.71 6.93 -2.25
C GLU A 83 -14.57 6.63 -3.74
N TYR A 84 -13.56 5.84 -4.11
CA TYR A 84 -13.32 5.44 -5.50
C TYR A 84 -14.47 4.61 -6.08
N ASP A 85 -14.93 3.59 -5.34
CA ASP A 85 -16.01 2.70 -5.73
C ASP A 85 -17.32 3.46 -5.90
N ARG A 86 -17.61 4.41 -4.99
CA ARG A 86 -18.77 5.29 -5.12
C ARG A 86 -18.70 6.12 -6.39
N GLY A 87 -17.52 6.64 -6.74
CA GLY A 87 -17.28 7.36 -7.99
C GLY A 87 -17.53 6.51 -9.25
N LEU A 88 -17.39 5.19 -9.14
CA LEU A 88 -17.68 4.22 -10.20
C LEU A 88 -19.12 3.68 -10.15
N GLY A 89 -19.97 4.22 -9.27
CA GLY A 89 -21.38 3.84 -9.16
C GLY A 89 -21.65 2.59 -8.31
N ARG A 90 -20.71 2.18 -7.45
CA ARG A 90 -21.00 1.15 -6.45
C ARG A 90 -22.04 1.71 -5.47
N GLU A 91 -23.18 1.04 -5.39
CA GLU A 91 -24.12 1.30 -4.31
C GLU A 91 -23.43 1.02 -2.98
N ALA A 92 -23.64 1.91 -2.00
CA ALA A 92 -23.00 1.78 -0.69
C ALA A 92 -23.28 0.36 -0.16
N PRO A 93 -22.24 -0.46 0.10
CA PRO A 93 -22.46 -1.75 0.70
C PRO A 93 -23.20 -1.53 2.02
N ALA A 94 -24.19 -2.38 2.32
CA ALA A 94 -24.73 -2.47 3.66
C ALA A 94 -23.53 -2.64 4.58
N VAL A 95 -23.30 -1.65 5.44
CA VAL A 95 -22.08 -1.51 6.21
C VAL A 95 -21.88 -2.80 7.01
N ASP A 96 -21.02 -3.70 6.53
CA ASP A 96 -20.30 -4.53 7.46
C ASP A 96 -19.20 -3.60 7.91
N GLU A 97 -19.42 -3.00 9.09
CA GLU A 97 -18.40 -2.33 9.88
C GLU A 97 -17.36 -3.39 10.19
N SER A 98 -16.59 -3.83 9.18
CA SER A 98 -15.58 -4.86 9.30
C SER A 98 -14.70 -4.35 10.41
N GLU A 99 -14.91 -4.97 11.58
CA GLU A 99 -14.51 -4.49 12.89
C GLU A 99 -13.12 -3.89 12.76
N THR A 100 -12.87 -2.72 13.34
CA THR A 100 -11.50 -2.25 13.54
C THR A 100 -10.79 -3.34 14.31
N ARG A 101 -10.13 -4.24 13.58
CA ARG A 101 -9.51 -5.43 14.12
C ARG A 101 -8.16 -4.97 14.62
N THR A 102 -7.94 -5.15 15.91
CA THR A 102 -6.58 -5.03 16.46
C THR A 102 -5.65 -6.00 15.72
N VAL A 103 -4.35 -5.75 15.77
CA VAL A 103 -3.31 -6.62 15.20
C VAL A 103 -3.57 -8.08 15.55
N LEU A 104 -3.85 -8.39 16.82
CA LEU A 104 -4.09 -9.76 17.27
C LEU A 104 -5.38 -10.35 16.70
N GLN A 105 -6.47 -9.56 16.65
CA GLN A 105 -7.74 -10.01 16.05
C GLN A 105 -7.60 -10.27 14.56
N TYR A 106 -6.87 -9.42 13.83
CA TYR A 106 -6.57 -9.61 12.42
C TYR A 106 -5.78 -10.91 12.19
N LEU A 107 -4.72 -11.14 12.97
CA LEU A 107 -3.88 -12.34 12.85
C LEU A 107 -4.66 -13.61 13.19
N VAL A 108 -5.55 -13.57 14.19
CA VAL A 108 -6.47 -14.68 14.51
C VAL A 108 -7.45 -14.94 13.37
N ALA A 109 -8.08 -13.89 12.81
CA ALA A 109 -9.06 -14.03 11.74
C ALA A 109 -8.44 -14.68 10.49
N ARG A 110 -7.18 -14.39 10.21
CA ARG A 110 -6.40 -15.02 9.14
C ARG A 110 -5.77 -16.37 9.52
N SER A 111 -6.06 -16.90 10.71
CA SER A 111 -5.49 -18.15 11.23
C SER A 111 -3.95 -18.18 11.29
N LEU A 112 -3.31 -17.01 11.38
CA LEU A 112 -1.86 -16.89 11.53
C LEU A 112 -1.40 -17.15 12.96
N ILE A 113 -2.27 -16.86 13.94
CA ILE A 113 -2.11 -17.25 15.35
C ILE A 113 -3.41 -17.87 15.87
N LYS A 114 -3.30 -18.70 16.92
CA LYS A 114 -4.47 -19.29 17.58
C LYS A 114 -5.03 -18.33 18.62
N ARG A 115 -6.35 -18.34 18.83
CA ARG A 115 -7.03 -17.56 19.89
C ARG A 115 -6.43 -17.78 21.28
N GLY A 116 -5.97 -19.00 21.59
CA GLY A 116 -5.35 -19.33 22.87
C GLY A 116 -3.98 -18.67 23.10
N GLN A 117 -3.31 -18.17 22.06
CA GLN A 117 -2.00 -17.52 22.18
C GLN A 117 -2.11 -16.02 22.50
N VAL A 118 -3.29 -15.41 22.37
CA VAL A 118 -3.50 -13.97 22.52
C VAL A 118 -3.06 -13.47 23.90
N SER A 119 -3.51 -14.15 24.97
CA SER A 119 -3.16 -13.76 26.34
C SER A 119 -1.65 -13.86 26.64
N GLU A 120 -0.98 -14.86 26.06
CA GLU A 120 0.48 -15.00 26.20
C GLU A 120 1.22 -13.87 25.48
N ILE A 121 0.75 -13.49 24.29
CA ILE A 121 1.31 -12.38 23.50
C ILE A 121 1.13 -11.05 24.24
N GLU A 122 -0.06 -10.78 24.76
CA GLU A 122 -0.36 -9.56 25.52
C GLU A 122 0.54 -9.44 26.76
N HIS A 123 0.68 -10.53 27.52
CA HIS A 123 1.57 -10.55 28.69
C HIS A 123 3.03 -10.34 28.31
N PHE A 124 3.49 -10.97 27.22
CA PHE A 124 4.85 -10.78 26.72
C PHE A 124 5.12 -9.34 26.26
N ALA A 125 4.15 -8.72 25.59
CA ALA A 125 4.20 -7.35 25.11
C ALA A 125 4.27 -6.35 26.27
N GLU A 126 3.35 -6.48 27.24
CA GLU A 126 3.28 -5.62 28.43
C GLU A 126 4.58 -5.70 29.25
N ALA A 127 5.07 -6.92 29.51
CA ALA A 127 6.28 -7.14 30.30
C ALA A 127 7.55 -6.52 29.68
N ARG A 128 7.53 -6.19 28.38
CA ARG A 128 8.67 -5.64 27.62
C ARG A 128 8.41 -4.24 27.05
N GLY A 129 7.21 -3.70 27.24
CA GLY A 129 6.81 -2.43 26.62
C GLY A 129 6.81 -2.48 25.08
N LEU A 130 6.44 -3.62 24.50
CA LEU A 130 6.41 -3.81 23.04
C LEU A 130 5.00 -3.58 22.49
N SER A 131 4.92 -3.18 21.22
CA SER A 131 3.66 -3.24 20.48
C SER A 131 3.23 -4.70 20.24
N HIS A 132 1.93 -4.94 20.00
CA HIS A 132 1.45 -6.27 19.63
C HIS A 132 2.12 -6.79 18.35
N ARG A 133 2.41 -5.92 17.38
CA ARG A 133 3.18 -6.23 16.16
C ARG A 133 4.56 -6.77 16.51
N ASP A 134 5.31 -6.05 17.35
CA ASP A 134 6.68 -6.43 17.67
C ASP A 134 6.74 -7.68 18.56
N ALA A 135 5.76 -7.84 19.46
CA ALA A 135 5.63 -9.02 20.28
C ALA A 135 5.48 -10.30 19.43
N VAL A 136 4.55 -10.31 18.46
CA VAL A 136 4.34 -11.50 17.62
C VAL A 136 5.54 -11.82 16.72
N ILE A 137 6.28 -10.81 16.26
CA ILE A 137 7.52 -10.98 15.49
C ILE A 137 8.62 -11.56 16.40
N GLN A 138 8.83 -10.97 17.57
CA GLN A 138 9.90 -11.37 18.49
C GLN A 138 9.67 -12.78 19.05
N MET A 139 8.41 -13.15 19.29
CA MET A 139 8.01 -14.51 19.66
C MET A 139 8.08 -15.50 18.49
N LYS A 140 8.38 -15.03 17.27
CA LYS A 140 8.45 -15.84 16.02
C LYS A 140 7.14 -16.57 15.72
N LEU A 141 6.01 -15.96 16.06
CA LEU A 141 4.70 -16.53 15.79
C LEU A 141 4.25 -16.26 14.36
N VAL A 142 4.64 -15.11 13.80
CA VAL A 142 4.31 -14.68 12.44
C VAL A 142 5.51 -14.01 11.79
N GLU A 143 5.54 -14.01 10.46
CA GLU A 143 6.55 -13.30 9.70
C GLU A 143 6.31 -11.78 9.76
N PRO A 144 7.36 -10.94 9.68
CA PRO A 144 7.23 -9.49 9.76
C PRO A 144 6.20 -8.88 8.79
N PRO A 145 6.11 -9.30 7.50
CA PRO A 145 5.11 -8.75 6.58
C PRO A 145 3.66 -8.99 7.03
N ASP A 146 3.38 -10.11 7.69
CA ASP A 146 2.05 -10.43 8.21
C ASP A 146 1.69 -9.55 9.41
N ALA A 147 2.63 -9.34 10.33
CA ALA A 147 2.46 -8.45 11.47
C ALA A 147 2.29 -6.98 11.02
N CYS A 148 3.08 -6.52 10.04
CA CYS A 148 2.95 -5.17 9.48
C CYS A 148 1.63 -4.97 8.74
N ARG A 149 1.14 -5.98 7.99
CA ARG A 149 -0.20 -5.94 7.39
C ARG A 149 -1.30 -5.84 8.44
N ALA A 150 -1.14 -6.54 9.56
CA ALA A 150 -2.08 -6.46 10.68
C ALA A 150 -2.10 -5.07 11.31
N LEU A 151 -0.94 -4.44 11.50
CA LEU A 151 -0.84 -3.07 12.01
C LEU A 151 -1.47 -2.06 11.04
N ALA A 152 -1.18 -2.18 9.74
CA ALA A 152 -1.77 -1.31 8.73
C ALA A 152 -3.31 -1.42 8.73
N ALA A 153 -3.85 -2.63 8.88
CA ALA A 153 -5.30 -2.84 8.99
C ALA A 153 -5.90 -2.20 10.25
N GLU A 154 -5.23 -2.29 11.40
CA GLU A 154 -5.66 -1.65 12.65
C GLU A 154 -5.69 -0.12 12.50
N LEU A 155 -4.66 0.46 11.89
CA LEU A 155 -4.54 1.89 11.63
C LEU A 155 -5.41 2.38 10.46
N ARG A 156 -6.12 1.48 9.76
CA ARG A 156 -6.86 1.76 8.52
C ARG A 156 -5.98 2.39 7.43
N LEU A 157 -4.72 2.00 7.36
CA LEU A 157 -3.77 2.43 6.35
C LEU A 157 -3.48 1.32 5.35
N SER A 158 -3.06 1.71 4.15
CA SER A 158 -2.52 0.77 3.16
C SER A 158 -1.16 0.21 3.58
N TYR A 159 -0.96 -1.10 3.39
CA TYR A 159 0.36 -1.74 3.50
C TYR A 159 1.12 -1.66 2.18
N ALA A 160 2.37 -1.20 2.23
CA ALA A 160 3.29 -1.15 1.10
C ALA A 160 4.51 -2.08 1.34
N ASP A 161 4.85 -2.86 0.32
CA ASP A 161 6.09 -3.64 0.29
C ASP A 161 7.15 -2.86 -0.51
N LEU A 162 8.23 -2.45 0.15
CA LEU A 162 9.27 -1.62 -0.47
C LEU A 162 10.18 -2.39 -1.44
N GLU A 163 10.14 -3.72 -1.45
CA GLU A 163 10.81 -4.51 -2.50
C GLU A 163 10.07 -4.39 -3.84
N GLU A 164 8.76 -4.11 -3.76
CA GLU A 164 7.84 -4.03 -4.90
C GLU A 164 7.50 -2.58 -5.27
N LEU A 165 7.49 -1.70 -4.28
CA LEU A 165 7.14 -0.30 -4.41
C LEU A 165 8.38 0.57 -4.16
N LEU A 166 9.02 0.95 -5.26
CA LEU A 166 10.22 1.78 -5.21
C LEU A 166 9.84 3.27 -5.21
N PRO A 167 10.56 4.09 -4.43
CA PRO A 167 10.35 5.52 -4.45
C PRO A 167 10.82 6.15 -5.77
N ASP A 168 10.13 7.20 -6.19
CA ASP A 168 10.55 8.09 -7.27
C ASP A 168 11.70 8.98 -6.82
N ASP A 169 12.73 9.10 -7.66
CA ASP A 169 13.88 9.97 -7.39
C ASP A 169 13.45 11.43 -7.13
N SER A 170 12.40 11.89 -7.82
CA SER A 170 11.86 13.26 -7.70
C SER A 170 11.33 13.60 -6.30
N VAL A 171 10.82 12.61 -5.54
CA VAL A 171 10.36 12.85 -4.16
C VAL A 171 11.48 12.67 -3.15
N LEU A 172 12.48 11.83 -3.44
CA LEU A 172 13.64 11.64 -2.57
C LEU A 172 14.45 12.93 -2.44
N ASP A 173 14.56 13.71 -3.52
CA ASP A 173 15.27 15.00 -3.52
C ASP A 173 14.56 16.10 -2.70
N ARG A 174 13.24 15.97 -2.49
CA ARG A 174 12.43 16.95 -1.73
C ARG A 174 12.53 16.76 -0.23
N ILE A 175 12.77 15.53 0.23
CA ILE A 175 12.77 15.20 1.66
C ILE A 175 14.20 14.93 2.16
N PRO A 176 14.73 15.75 3.09
CA PRO A 176 16.07 15.54 3.62
C PRO A 176 16.21 14.19 4.33
N ARG A 177 17.34 13.50 4.10
CA ARG A 177 17.66 12.21 4.75
C ARG A 177 17.58 12.22 6.29
N ARG A 178 17.78 13.38 6.93
CA ARG A 178 17.62 13.53 8.38
C ARG A 178 16.17 13.35 8.81
N LEU A 179 15.21 13.81 8.02
CA LEU A 179 13.78 13.66 8.28
C LEU A 179 13.37 12.19 8.18
N VAL A 180 13.73 11.55 7.06
CA VAL A 180 13.54 10.12 6.78
C VAL A 180 14.03 9.26 7.95
N LYS A 181 15.23 9.55 8.47
CA LYS A 181 15.82 8.81 9.60
C LYS A 181 15.13 9.08 10.94
N ARG A 182 14.72 10.33 11.20
CA ARG A 182 14.10 10.71 12.48
C ARG A 182 12.74 10.06 12.64
N HIS A 183 11.94 10.07 11.58
CA HIS A 183 10.56 9.56 11.60
C HIS A 183 10.43 8.14 11.04
N ALA A 184 11.55 7.47 10.74
CA ALA A 184 11.59 6.13 10.16
C ALA A 184 10.60 5.96 8.98
N CYS A 185 10.61 6.94 8.08
CA CYS A 185 9.68 7.04 6.97
C CYS A 185 10.40 7.15 5.63
N LEU A 186 9.75 6.81 4.53
CA LEU A 186 10.28 6.87 3.16
C LEU A 186 9.23 7.47 2.22
N PRO A 187 9.47 8.64 1.59
CA PRO A 187 8.57 9.13 0.55
C PRO A 187 8.63 8.22 -0.67
N LEU A 188 7.48 7.94 -1.25
CA LEU A 188 7.34 7.02 -2.38
C LEU A 188 7.14 7.76 -3.69
N PHE A 189 6.06 8.53 -3.82
CA PHE A 189 5.81 9.34 -5.02
C PHE A 189 4.75 10.40 -4.72
N GLU A 190 4.60 11.35 -5.64
CA GLU A 190 3.55 12.35 -5.59
C GLU A 190 2.29 11.84 -6.30
N ASP A 191 1.14 12.02 -5.65
CA ASP A 191 -0.16 11.79 -6.25
C ASP A 191 -1.13 12.92 -5.94
N ARG A 192 -1.68 13.56 -6.97
CA ARG A 192 -2.70 14.62 -6.89
C ARG A 192 -2.38 15.74 -5.88
N GLY A 193 -1.12 16.16 -5.81
CA GLY A 193 -0.68 17.20 -4.88
C GLY A 193 -0.56 16.73 -3.44
N CYS A 194 -0.44 15.42 -3.21
CA CYS A 194 -0.07 14.80 -1.94
C CYS A 194 1.21 13.97 -2.14
N ILE A 195 2.03 13.84 -1.09
CA ILE A 195 3.15 12.88 -1.10
C ILE A 195 2.73 11.64 -0.33
N LEU A 196 2.87 10.49 -0.98
CA LEU A 196 2.72 9.22 -0.30
C LEU A 196 4.01 8.87 0.46
N VAL A 197 3.86 8.48 1.72
CA VAL A 197 4.98 8.20 2.62
C VAL A 197 4.77 6.85 3.28
N ALA A 198 5.71 5.93 3.10
CA ALA A 198 5.74 4.69 3.87
C ALA A 198 6.36 4.96 5.25
N CYS A 199 5.73 4.48 6.31
CA CYS A 199 6.23 4.59 7.68
C CYS A 199 6.40 3.20 8.28
N SER A 200 7.42 2.99 9.12
CA SER A 200 7.57 1.73 9.87
C SER A 200 6.50 1.56 10.96
N ASP A 201 6.09 2.68 11.55
CA ASP A 201 5.17 2.78 12.67
C ASP A 201 4.03 3.76 12.32
N GLU A 202 3.12 3.96 13.26
CA GLU A 202 2.05 4.94 13.12
C GLU A 202 2.63 6.34 12.81
N PRO A 203 2.19 6.99 11.72
CA PRO A 203 2.70 8.31 11.35
C PRO A 203 2.33 9.34 12.42
N SER A 204 3.31 10.13 12.86
CA SER A 204 3.08 11.19 13.83
C SER A 204 2.54 12.45 13.16
N HIS A 205 1.76 13.25 13.89
CA HIS A 205 1.32 14.57 13.41
C HIS A 205 2.51 15.50 13.07
N GLU A 206 3.64 15.37 13.78
CA GLU A 206 4.87 16.12 13.48
C GLU A 206 5.40 15.78 12.08
N LEU A 207 5.41 14.49 11.71
CA LEU A 207 5.82 14.06 10.37
C LEU A 207 4.92 14.68 9.29
N GLU A 208 3.61 14.63 9.48
CA GLU A 208 2.65 15.19 8.52
C GLU A 208 2.86 16.69 8.31
N GLU A 209 3.01 17.45 9.39
CA GLU A 209 3.21 18.89 9.32
C GLU A 209 4.55 19.26 8.67
N GLU A 210 5.63 18.54 8.98
CA GLU A 210 6.93 18.78 8.37
C GLU A 210 6.96 18.46 6.88
N ILE A 211 6.25 17.43 6.43
CA ILE A 211 6.11 17.12 5.01
C ILE A 211 5.28 18.19 4.30
N ARG A 212 4.14 18.58 4.87
CA ARG A 212 3.28 19.64 4.33
C ARG A 212 4.04 20.95 4.12
N ILE A 213 4.75 21.42 5.13
CA ILE A 213 5.54 22.67 5.07
C ILE A 213 6.62 22.61 3.99
N ARG A 214 7.32 21.49 3.86
CA ARG A 214 8.45 21.36 2.93
C ARG A 214 8.03 21.18 1.50
N CYS A 215 6.97 20.40 1.30
CA CYS A 215 6.59 19.94 -0.02
C CYS A 215 5.47 20.79 -0.63
N GLY A 216 4.82 21.67 0.16
CA GLY A 216 3.76 22.56 -0.31
C GLY A 216 2.49 21.82 -0.71
N VAL A 217 2.29 20.66 -0.08
CA VAL A 217 1.20 19.69 -0.31
C VAL A 217 0.33 19.58 0.93
#